data_AF-A0A0D3DZX7-F1
#
_entry.id   AF-A0A0D3DZX7-F1
#
_cell.length_a   1.000
_cell.length_b   1.000
_cell.length_c   1.000
_cell.angle_alpha   90.00
_cell.angle_beta   90.00
_cell.angle_gamma   90.00
#
_symmetry.space_group_name_H-M   'P 1'
#
loop_
_entity.id
_entity.type
_entity.pdbx_description
1 polymer ?
#
loop_
_entity_poly.entity_id
_entity_poly.type
_entity_poly.pdbx_seq_one_letter_code
_entity_poly.pdbx_strand_id
1 'polypeptide(L)'
;MSMNPKGDKGKNGLSVYVDASAFLPNTAVSSIYEKFKLRLLNQKSTNYVEKPFLCERESGDSYGKAELISLEELKDESKGYLVKDTIVLEAVFKLFTYVSSCLLMFQNVLLFVYVCVMCCLIMDQLVSK
;
A
#
# COMPACT_ATOMS: atom_id res chain seq x y z
N MET A 1 -7.28 -7.10 3.43
CA MET A 1 -6.02 -6.97 4.20
C MET A 1 -6.14 -7.79 5.47
N SER A 2 -5.09 -8.52 5.86
CA SER A 2 -5.01 -9.32 7.09
C SER A 2 -3.78 -8.90 7.89
N MET A 3 -3.91 -8.86 9.21
CA MET A 3 -2.87 -8.39 10.13
C MET A 3 -2.83 -9.25 11.39
N ASN A 4 -1.64 -9.72 11.75
CA ASN A 4 -1.38 -10.46 12.99
C ASN A 4 -0.36 -9.70 13.85
N PRO A 5 -0.82 -8.96 14.88
CA PRO A 5 0.06 -8.10 15.68
C PRO A 5 1.15 -8.84 16.47
N LYS A 6 0.92 -10.12 16.77
CA LYS A 6 1.81 -10.98 17.56
C LYS A 6 2.60 -11.97 16.70
N GLY A 7 2.49 -11.87 15.38
CA GLY A 7 3.16 -12.75 14.45
C GLY A 7 2.30 -13.84 13.85
N ASP A 8 2.88 -14.46 12.82
CA ASP A 8 2.33 -15.54 12.02
C ASP A 8 3.50 -16.43 11.55
N LYS A 9 3.23 -17.70 11.19
CA LYS A 9 4.22 -18.65 10.65
C LYS A 9 5.49 -18.78 11.51
N GLY A 10 5.33 -18.77 12.84
CA GLY A 10 6.43 -18.91 13.79
C GLY A 10 7.34 -17.68 13.92
N LYS A 11 6.94 -16.52 13.39
CA LYS A 11 7.63 -15.24 13.59
C LYS A 11 7.02 -14.46 14.74
N ASN A 12 7.83 -13.66 15.42
CA ASN A 12 7.42 -12.87 16.59
C ASN A 12 7.55 -11.37 16.27
N GLY A 13 6.61 -10.88 15.47
CA GLY A 13 6.58 -9.50 15.00
C GLY A 13 5.30 -9.22 14.21
N LEU A 14 5.10 -7.98 13.80
CA LEU A 14 3.88 -7.60 13.08
C LEU A 14 3.84 -8.29 11.71
N SER A 15 2.86 -9.16 11.50
CA SER A 15 2.61 -9.76 10.18
C SER A 15 1.51 -8.99 9.47
N VAL A 16 1.71 -8.70 8.18
CA VAL A 16 0.74 -7.98 7.35
C VAL A 16 0.68 -8.62 5.98
N TYR A 17 -0.55 -8.87 5.52
CA TYR A 17 -0.85 -9.44 4.21
C TYR A 17 -1.94 -8.62 3.52
N VAL A 18 -1.71 -8.30 2.25
CA VAL A 18 -2.64 -7.56 1.41
C VAL A 18 -3.06 -8.47 0.26
N ASP A 19 -4.36 -8.62 0.11
CA ASP A 19 -4.94 -9.15 -1.10
C ASP A 19 -4.93 -8.03 -2.14
N ALA A 20 -4.04 -8.16 -3.12
CA ALA A 20 -3.89 -7.15 -4.15
C ALA A 20 -5.10 -7.11 -5.08
N SER A 21 -5.80 -8.23 -5.28
CA SER A 21 -6.93 -8.34 -6.23
C SER A 21 -8.05 -7.33 -5.92
N ALA A 22 -8.22 -6.95 -4.65
CA ALA A 22 -9.18 -5.94 -4.20
C ALA A 22 -8.86 -4.51 -4.66
N PHE A 23 -7.61 -4.24 -5.07
CA PHE A 23 -7.12 -2.90 -5.42
C PHE A 23 -6.73 -2.76 -6.91
N LEU A 24 -6.71 -3.87 -7.65
CA LEU A 24 -6.39 -3.87 -9.08
C LEU A 24 -7.61 -3.47 -9.91
N PRO A 25 -7.47 -2.56 -10.91
CA PRO A 25 -8.58 -2.21 -11.79
C PRO A 25 -9.07 -3.44 -12.55
N ASN A 26 -10.39 -3.53 -12.81
CA ASN A 26 -11.00 -4.65 -13.51
C ASN A 26 -10.79 -4.59 -15.05
N THR A 27 -9.57 -4.30 -15.49
CA THR A 27 -9.21 -4.20 -16.91
C THR A 27 -8.72 -5.54 -17.45
N ALA A 28 -9.19 -5.93 -18.64
CA ALA A 28 -8.95 -7.21 -19.31
C ALA A 28 -7.50 -7.43 -19.82
N VAL A 29 -6.51 -6.75 -19.25
CA VAL A 29 -5.13 -6.82 -19.74
C VAL A 29 -4.37 -7.86 -18.93
N SER A 30 -4.08 -8.97 -19.60
CA SER A 30 -3.25 -10.07 -19.11
C SER A 30 -1.88 -9.56 -18.65
N SER A 31 -1.46 -10.05 -17.48
CA SER A 31 -0.10 -9.96 -16.94
C SER A 31 0.38 -8.56 -16.52
N ILE A 32 -0.29 -7.95 -15.54
CA ILE A 32 0.29 -6.81 -14.82
C ILE A 32 1.07 -7.34 -13.61
N TYR A 33 2.40 -7.32 -13.71
CA TYR A 33 3.30 -7.44 -12.56
C TYR A 33 3.27 -6.13 -11.77
N GLU A 34 2.35 -6.01 -10.82
CA GLU A 34 2.23 -4.80 -10.03
C GLU A 34 3.24 -4.78 -8.89
N LYS A 35 4.00 -3.69 -8.81
CA LYS A 35 4.85 -3.43 -7.65
C LYS A 35 4.00 -2.67 -6.64
N PHE A 36 3.65 -3.31 -5.54
CA PHE A 36 3.15 -2.57 -4.37
C PHE A 36 4.19 -2.53 -3.26
N LYS A 37 4.05 -1.55 -2.38
CA LYS A 37 4.92 -1.35 -1.22
C LYS A 37 4.04 -1.29 0.02
N LEU A 38 4.42 -2.04 1.05
CA LEU A 38 3.91 -1.82 2.40
C LEU A 38 4.82 -0.86 3.13
N ARG A 39 4.23 0.13 3.80
CA ARG A 39 4.93 1.07 4.65
C ARG A 39 4.32 1.06 6.04
N LEU A 40 5.16 0.85 7.04
CA LEU A 40 4.83 1.14 8.43
C LEU A 40 5.39 2.53 8.75
N LEU A 41 4.49 3.48 9.00
CA LEU A 41 4.89 4.86 9.24
C LEU A 41 5.34 5.05 10.69
N ASN A 42 6.40 5.84 10.86
CA ASN A 42 6.71 6.45 12.14
C ASN A 42 5.73 7.61 12.36
N GLN A 43 5.07 7.67 13.51
CA GLN A 43 4.07 8.71 13.81
C GLN A 43 4.70 9.96 14.44
N LYS A 44 5.97 9.89 14.84
CA LYS A 44 6.73 10.99 15.47
C LYS A 44 7.73 11.64 14.51
N SER A 45 7.99 11.03 13.36
CA SER A 45 8.93 11.54 12.34
C SER A 45 8.47 11.16 10.93
N THR A 46 9.14 11.65 9.90
CA THR A 46 8.85 11.31 8.50
C THR A 46 9.44 9.96 8.06
N ASN A 47 10.01 9.18 8.98
CA ASN A 47 10.61 7.88 8.69
C ASN A 47 9.57 6.77 8.55
N TYR A 48 9.95 5.68 7.87
CA TYR A 48 9.07 4.53 7.68
C TYR A 48 9.87 3.25 7.41
N VAL A 49 9.28 2.10 7.73
CA VAL A 49 9.76 0.80 7.26
C VAL A 49 9.02 0.45 5.98
N GLU A 50 9.74 0.30 4.87
CA GLU A 50 9.16 -0.06 3.57
C GLU A 50 9.54 -1.50 3.18
N LYS A 51 8.57 -2.27 2.67
CA LYS A 51 8.81 -3.56 2.00
C LYS A 51 8.12 -3.58 0.63
N PRO A 52 8.88 -3.72 -0.46
CA PRO A 52 8.31 -3.89 -1.80
C PRO A 52 7.89 -5.34 -2.04
N PHE A 53 6.86 -5.51 -2.85
CA PHE A 53 6.33 -6.80 -3.28
C PHE A 53 6.00 -6.74 -4.77
N LEU A 54 6.07 -7.91 -5.41
CA LEU A 54 5.58 -8.14 -6.77
C LEU A 54 4.28 -8.93 -6.65
N CYS A 55 3.21 -8.37 -7.21
CA CYS A 55 1.91 -9.03 -7.30
C CYS A 55 1.66 -9.52 -8.71
N GLU A 56 1.07 -10.69 -8.79
CA GLU A 56 0.51 -11.26 -10.00
C GLU A 56 -1.00 -11.36 -9.80
N ARG A 57 -1.79 -10.87 -10.76
CA ARG A 57 -3.26 -10.85 -10.65
C ARG A 57 -3.86 -12.26 -10.54
N GLU A 58 -3.26 -13.22 -11.24
CA GLU A 58 -3.87 -14.54 -11.47
C GLU A 58 -3.73 -15.50 -10.28
N SER A 59 -2.90 -15.16 -9.29
CA SER A 59 -2.64 -16.04 -8.15
C SER A 59 -3.81 -16.10 -7.16
N GLY A 60 -4.61 -15.03 -7.05
CA GLY A 60 -5.57 -14.87 -5.96
C GLY A 60 -4.90 -14.84 -4.57
N ASP A 61 -3.57 -14.69 -4.54
CA ASP A 61 -2.78 -14.82 -3.32
C ASP A 61 -2.73 -13.53 -2.53
N SER A 62 -2.70 -13.66 -1.21
CA SER A 62 -2.35 -12.56 -0.32
C SER A 62 -0.85 -12.35 -0.31
N TYR A 63 -0.40 -11.13 -0.58
CA TYR A 63 1.01 -10.74 -0.59
C TYR A 63 1.38 -10.00 0.68
N GLY A 64 2.50 -10.35 1.31
CA GLY A 64 2.88 -9.71 2.55
C GLY A 64 4.09 -10.32 3.23
N LYS A 65 4.28 -9.95 4.50
CA LYS A 65 5.41 -10.41 5.30
C LYS A 65 4.93 -10.94 6.65
N ALA A 66 5.43 -12.12 7.02
CA ALA A 66 5.21 -12.71 8.34
C ALA A 66 5.85 -11.88 9.46
N GLU A 67 6.84 -11.06 9.13
CA GLU A 67 7.52 -10.14 10.05
C GLU A 67 7.90 -8.88 9.28
N LEU A 68 7.01 -7.88 9.30
CA LEU A 68 7.26 -6.55 8.73
C LEU A 68 8.26 -5.78 9.59
N ILE A 69 8.09 -5.90 10.92
CA ILE A 69 8.94 -5.36 11.98
C ILE A 69 8.87 -6.32 13.18
N SER A 70 9.93 -6.41 13.98
CA SER A 70 9.93 -7.24 15.19
C SER A 70 9.00 -6.64 16.25
N LEU A 71 8.52 -7.49 17.17
CA LEU A 71 7.66 -7.00 18.26
C LEU A 71 8.41 -6.06 19.22
N GLU A 72 9.72 -6.26 19.39
CA GLU A 72 10.60 -5.41 20.19
C GLU A 72 10.69 -4.00 19.59
N GLU A 73 11.02 -3.89 18.31
CA GLU A 73 11.13 -2.59 17.63
C GLU A 73 9.78 -1.89 17.49
N LEU A 74 8.69 -2.64 17.35
CA LEU A 74 7.35 -2.06 17.28
C LEU A 74 6.93 -1.42 18.60
N LYS A 75 7.25 -2.07 19.73
CA LYS A 75 6.90 -1.62 21.08
C LYS A 75 7.85 -0.56 21.63
N ASP A 76 9.03 -0.41 21.04
CA ASP A 76 9.96 0.64 21.42
C ASP A 76 9.37 2.02 21.08
N GLU A 77 8.90 2.72 22.12
CA GLU A 77 8.29 4.04 21.99
C GLU A 77 9.23 5.08 21.39
N SER A 78 10.56 4.89 21.49
CA SER A 78 11.55 5.78 20.89
C SER A 78 11.56 5.67 19.37
N LYS A 79 11.17 4.51 18.82
CA LYS A 79 11.03 4.28 17.38
C LYS A 79 9.78 4.93 16.81
N GLY A 80 8.74 5.15 17.61
CA GLY A 80 7.56 5.92 17.23
C GLY A 80 6.61 5.24 16.23
N TYR A 81 6.72 3.93 16.02
CA TYR A 81 5.80 3.18 15.15
C TYR A 81 4.45 2.89 15.82
N LEU A 82 4.46 2.57 17.12
CA LEU A 82 3.28 2.42 17.96
C LEU A 82 3.11 3.66 18.83
N VAL A 83 1.98 4.35 18.69
CA VAL A 83 1.63 5.53 19.50
C VAL A 83 0.19 5.40 19.96
N LYS A 84 -0.04 5.44 21.29
CA LYS A 84 -1.38 5.27 21.88
C LYS A 84 -2.12 4.03 21.34
N ASP A 85 -1.43 2.89 21.36
CA ASP A 85 -1.92 1.60 20.85
C ASP A 85 -2.34 1.60 19.37
N THR A 86 -1.94 2.61 18.61
CA THR A 86 -2.27 2.80 17.19
C THR A 86 -1.01 2.65 16.34
N ILE A 87 -1.15 2.02 15.18
CA ILE A 87 -0.14 1.97 14.12
C ILE A 87 -0.73 2.56 12.84
N VAL A 88 0.13 3.06 11.95
CA VAL A 88 -0.28 3.55 10.64
C VAL A 88 0.43 2.77 9.55
N LEU A 89 -0.35 2.07 8.73
CA LEU A 89 0.12 1.27 7.61
C LEU A 89 -0.38 1.86 6.29
N GLU A 90 0.51 1.99 5.31
CA GLU A 90 0.16 2.35 3.94
C GLU A 90 0.46 1.19 2.99
N ALA A 91 -0.45 0.94 2.07
CA ALA A 91 -0.22 0.11 0.90
C ALA A 91 -0.17 1.03 -0.34
N VAL A 92 1.01 1.14 -0.95
CA VAL A 92 1.23 1.99 -2.13
C VAL A 92 1.34 1.12 -3.36
N PHE A 93 0.37 1.22 -4.26
CA PHE A 93 0.34 0.48 -5.52
C PHE A 93 0.98 1.31 -6.64
N LYS A 94 1.83 0.68 -7.45
CA LYS A 94 2.32 1.26 -8.71
C LYS A 94 1.78 0.45 -9.87
N LEU A 95 0.80 1.03 -10.56
CA LEU A 95 0.24 0.50 -11.79
C LEU A 95 1.21 0.78 -12.95
N PHE A 96 1.62 -0.28 -13.65
CA PHE A 96 2.32 -0.18 -14.93
C PHE A 96 1.40 -0.70 -16.02
N THR A 97 0.80 0.18 -16.82
CA THR A 97 0.02 -0.23 -17.98
C THR A 97 0.95 -0.41 -19.18
N TYR A 98 1.09 -1.64 -19.69
CA TYR A 98 1.71 -1.88 -21.01
C TYR A 98 0.62 -1.85 -22.07
N VAL A 99 0.58 -0.77 -22.84
CA VAL A 99 -0.31 -0.67 -23.99
C VAL A 99 0.41 -1.32 -25.15
N SER A 100 0.22 -2.63 -25.31
CA SER A 100 0.69 -3.36 -26.49
C SER A 100 -0.24 -3.07 -27.67
N SER A 101 -0.12 -1.87 -28.23
CA SER A 101 -0.37 -1.56 -29.65
C SER A 101 -0.31 -0.05 -29.85
N CYS A 102 0.57 0.36 -30.76
CA CYS A 102 0.56 1.60 -31.55
C CYS A 102 0.21 2.94 -30.86
N LEU A 103 1.18 3.86 -30.92
CA LEU A 103 1.11 5.32 -30.75
C LEU A 103 -0.25 5.92 -30.32
N LEU A 104 -0.28 6.57 -29.15
CA LEU A 104 -0.95 7.86 -28.83
C LEU A 104 -1.44 7.90 -27.37
N MET A 105 -0.58 8.07 -26.35
CA MET A 105 -1.07 8.47 -25.00
C MET A 105 -0.04 9.28 -24.19
N PHE A 106 0.29 10.49 -24.67
CA PHE A 106 0.81 11.54 -23.76
C PHE A 106 -0.30 12.41 -23.14
N GLN A 107 -1.58 12.14 -23.41
CA GLN A 107 -2.70 12.98 -22.95
C GLN A 107 -3.32 12.56 -21.62
N ASN A 108 -3.06 11.35 -21.10
CA ASN A 108 -3.79 10.81 -19.93
C ASN A 108 -3.13 11.03 -18.56
N VAL A 109 -1.86 11.45 -18.51
CA VAL A 109 -1.18 11.74 -17.23
C VAL A 109 -1.72 13.04 -16.61
N LEU A 110 -2.02 14.05 -17.43
CA LEU A 110 -2.53 15.34 -16.96
C LEU A 110 -3.95 15.23 -16.40
N LEU A 111 -4.79 14.37 -17.00
CA LEU A 111 -6.18 14.16 -16.57
C LEU A 111 -6.25 13.47 -15.20
N PHE A 112 -5.36 12.51 -14.92
CA PHE A 112 -5.32 11.82 -13.63
C PHE A 112 -4.85 12.73 -12.48
N VAL A 113 -3.88 13.61 -12.74
CA VAL A 113 -3.48 14.63 -11.75
C VAL A 113 -4.65 15.58 -11.49
N TYR A 114 -5.39 15.98 -12.52
CA TYR A 114 -6.56 16.86 -12.37
C TYR A 114 -7.69 16.19 -11.58
N VAL A 115 -7.97 14.90 -11.82
CA VAL A 115 -8.96 14.13 -11.06
C VAL A 115 -8.52 13.96 -9.61
N CYS A 116 -7.23 13.68 -9.35
CA CYS A 116 -6.72 13.53 -7.99
C CYS A 116 -6.78 14.85 -7.21
N VAL A 117 -6.43 15.99 -7.84
CA VAL A 117 -6.54 17.33 -7.24
C VAL A 117 -8.01 17.72 -7.00
N MET A 118 -8.92 17.42 -7.93
CA MET A 118 -10.36 17.62 -7.73
C MET A 118 -10.91 16.77 -6.58
N CYS A 119 -10.44 15.53 -6.41
CA CYS A 119 -10.86 14.67 -5.31
C CYS A 119 -10.40 15.21 -3.95
N CYS A 120 -9.19 15.78 -3.86
CA CYS A 120 -8.73 16.48 -2.65
C CYS A 120 -9.58 17.73 -2.35
N LEU A 121 -9.92 18.54 -3.36
CA LEU A 121 -10.77 19.73 -3.19
C LEU A 121 -12.20 19.39 -2.75
N ILE A 122 -12.74 18.26 -3.19
CA ILE A 122 -14.08 17.80 -2.78
C ILE A 122 -14.09 17.31 -1.32
N MET A 123 -12.98 16.74 -0.84
CA MET A 123 -12.86 16.32 0.57
C MET A 123 -12.77 17.52 1.53
N ASP A 124 -12.17 18.64 1.12
CA ASP A 124 -12.15 19.87 1.94
C ASP A 124 -13.54 20.55 2.05
N GLN A 125 -14.44 20.34 1.08
CA GLN A 125 -15.81 20.88 1.12
C GLN A 125 -16.80 20.01 1.92
N LEU A 126 -16.42 18.76 2.27
CA LEU A 126 -17.24 17.85 3.05
C LEU A 126 -16.91 17.85 4.56
N VAL A 127 -15.82 18.51 4.97
CA VAL A 127 -15.42 18.65 6.39
C VAL A 127 -15.75 20.04 6.97
N SER A 128 -16.28 20.97 6.16
CA SER A 128 -16.78 22.28 6.62
C SER A 128 -18.31 22.35 6.57
N LYS A 129 -18.97 21.65 7.48
CA LYS A 129 -20.24 22.05 8.11
C LYS A 129 -20.63 21.13 9.27
#